data_AF-A0A6G1C3Z3-F1
#
_entry.id   AF-A0A6G1C3Z3-F1
#
_cell.length_a   1.000
_cell.length_b   1.000
_cell.length_c   1.000
_cell.angle_alpha   90.00
_cell.angle_beta   90.00
_cell.angle_gamma   90.00
#
_symmetry.space_group_name_H-M   'P 1'
#
loop_
_entity.id
_entity.type
_entity.pdbx_description
1 polymer ?
#
loop_
_entity_poly.entity_id
_entity_poly.type
_entity_poly.pdbx_seq_one_letter_code
_entity_poly.pdbx_strand_id
1 'polypeptide(L)'
;MQAQALSSMMKPSPVYAAAVLLVALGVVVAGVAVVEAAAPVVCNPTLLTPCAGPALFGGPVPAACCAQLRAQAGCLCAYARSPNYGSYIRSPNARRLFAVCRLPMPRCP
;
A
#
# COMPACT_ATOMS: atom_id res chain seq x y z
N MET A 1 -35.21 16.49 40.18
CA MET A 1 -34.40 15.44 40.85
C MET A 1 -34.07 14.42 39.75
N GLN A 2 -33.00 14.53 38.96
CA GLN A 2 -31.74 13.78 39.13
C GLN A 2 -30.70 14.20 38.06
N ALA A 3 -30.24 15.45 38.05
CA ALA A 3 -29.15 15.86 37.15
C ALA A 3 -28.02 16.65 37.83
N GLN A 4 -28.10 16.83 39.16
CA GLN A 4 -27.17 17.67 39.93
C GLN A 4 -25.96 16.89 40.52
N ALA A 5 -25.80 15.59 40.21
CA ALA A 5 -24.80 14.73 40.84
C ALA A 5 -23.49 14.52 40.03
N LEU A 6 -23.42 14.92 38.75
CA LEU A 6 -22.24 14.69 37.90
C LEU A 6 -21.37 15.94 37.65
N SER A 7 -21.89 17.14 37.92
CA SER A 7 -21.18 18.39 37.60
C SER A 7 -20.30 18.94 38.73
N SER A 8 -20.27 18.27 39.89
CA SER A 8 -19.55 18.74 41.09
C SER A 8 -18.08 18.31 41.18
N MET A 9 -17.46 17.87 40.07
CA MET A 9 -16.02 17.54 40.04
C MET A 9 -15.25 18.23 38.92
N MET A 10 -15.80 19.29 38.31
CA MET A 10 -15.11 20.03 37.24
C MET A 10 -14.70 21.43 37.73
N LYS A 11 -13.85 21.47 38.77
CA LYS A 11 -13.04 22.65 39.04
C LYS A 11 -11.66 22.32 38.44
N PRO A 12 -11.36 22.75 37.20
CA PRO A 12 -10.08 22.42 36.60
C PRO A 12 -8.99 23.12 37.40
N SER A 13 -8.31 22.38 38.27
CA SER A 13 -7.04 22.82 38.83
C SER A 13 -6.06 23.02 37.67
N PRO A 14 -5.15 24.01 37.72
CA PRO A 14 -4.21 24.29 36.63
C PRO A 14 -3.36 23.06 36.25
N VAL A 15 -3.20 22.14 37.21
CA VAL A 15 -2.53 20.84 37.07
C VAL A 15 -3.26 19.90 36.09
N TYR A 16 -4.60 19.93 36.07
CA TYR A 16 -5.41 19.08 35.20
C TYR A 16 -5.36 19.54 33.75
N ALA A 17 -5.36 20.87 33.53
CA ALA A 17 -5.18 21.47 32.21
C ALA A 17 -3.79 21.15 31.63
N ALA A 18 -2.73 21.24 32.45
CA ALA A 18 -1.37 20.87 32.06
C ALA A 18 -1.23 19.37 31.74
N ALA A 19 -1.87 18.50 32.54
CA ALA A 19 -1.85 17.05 32.32
C ALA A 19 -2.55 16.65 31.01
N VAL A 20 -3.71 17.25 30.70
CA VAL A 20 -4.43 16.98 29.44
C VAL A 20 -3.63 17.47 28.22
N LEU A 21 -2.95 18.62 28.32
CA LEU A 21 -2.11 19.16 27.25
C LEU A 21 -0.90 18.27 26.96
N LEU A 22 -0.25 17.74 28.00
CA LEU A 22 0.90 16.84 27.88
C LEU A 22 0.52 15.48 27.28
N VAL A 23 -0.64 14.94 27.66
CA VAL A 23 -1.16 13.68 27.09
C VAL A 23 -1.56 13.87 25.61
N ALA A 24 -2.18 15.01 25.27
CA ALA A 24 -2.53 15.32 23.89
C ALA A 24 -1.29 15.45 22.98
N LEU A 25 -0.19 16.01 23.48
CA LEU A 25 1.05 16.13 22.71
C LEU A 25 1.74 14.77 22.47
N GLY A 26 1.64 13.84 23.43
CA GLY A 26 2.27 12.52 23.32
C GLY A 26 1.63 11.59 22.27
N VAL A 27 0.32 11.72 22.04
CA VAL A 27 -0.43 10.85 21.10
C VAL A 27 -0.14 11.18 19.64
N VAL A 28 0.24 12.43 19.32
CA VAL A 28 0.52 12.86 17.94
C VAL A 28 1.83 12.26 17.41
N VAL A 29 2.77 11.89 18.28
CA VAL A 29 4.11 11.41 17.88
C VAL A 29 4.11 9.92 17.46
N ALA A 30 3.12 9.13 17.87
CA ALA A 30 3.10 7.68 17.61
C ALA A 30 2.42 7.27 16.28
N GLY A 31 1.84 8.22 15.54
CA GLY A 31 1.02 7.94 14.36
C GLY A 31 1.75 8.03 13.01
N VAL A 32 3.06 8.27 12.98
CA VAL A 32 3.79 8.29 11.71
C VAL A 32 4.15 6.86 11.34
N ALA A 33 3.19 6.16 10.73
CA ALA A 33 3.50 5.01 9.91
C ALA A 33 4.48 5.49 8.83
N VAL A 34 5.76 5.18 9.04
CA VAL A 34 6.79 5.26 8.01
C VAL A 34 6.33 4.36 6.87
N VAL A 35 5.61 4.94 5.91
CA VAL A 35 5.54 4.39 4.57
C VAL A 35 6.98 4.47 4.11
N GLU A 36 7.66 3.34 4.08
CA GLU A 36 8.95 3.21 3.44
C GLU A 36 8.77 3.70 2.01
N ALA A 37 9.11 4.97 1.78
CA ALA A 37 9.28 5.53 0.46
C ALA A 37 10.57 4.91 -0.06
N ALA A 38 10.47 3.64 -0.46
CA ALA A 38 11.41 3.03 -1.38
C ALA A 38 11.61 4.06 -2.50
N ALA A 39 12.87 4.41 -2.77
CA ALA A 39 13.27 5.35 -3.81
C ALA A 39 12.33 5.19 -5.01
N PRO A 40 11.81 6.28 -5.61
CA PRO A 40 10.72 6.19 -6.57
C PRO A 40 11.14 5.25 -7.69
N VAL A 41 10.66 4.01 -7.64
CA VAL A 41 10.78 3.09 -8.76
C VAL A 41 10.00 3.78 -9.84
N VAL A 42 10.69 4.25 -10.88
CA VAL A 42 10.04 4.92 -12.00
C VAL A 42 9.15 3.88 -12.67
N CYS A 43 7.87 3.92 -12.32
CA CYS A 43 6.90 2.97 -12.79
C CYS A 43 6.65 3.22 -14.27
N ASN A 44 7.32 2.45 -15.12
CA ASN A 44 7.17 2.55 -16.56
C ASN A 44 6.55 1.26 -17.13
N PRO A 45 5.26 1.27 -17.49
CA PRO A 45 4.59 0.09 -18.04
C PRO A 45 5.19 -0.34 -19.39
N THR A 46 5.87 0.55 -20.13
CA THR A 46 6.55 0.16 -21.38
C THR A 46 7.69 -0.81 -21.15
N LEU A 47 8.30 -0.83 -19.96
CA LEU A 47 9.30 -1.85 -19.60
C LEU A 47 8.69 -3.25 -19.48
N LEU A 48 7.36 -3.38 -19.31
CA LEU A 48 6.66 -4.66 -19.27
C LEU A 48 6.21 -5.14 -20.67
N THR A 49 6.57 -4.44 -21.76
CA THR A 49 6.37 -4.91 -23.14
C THR A 49 6.83 -6.35 -23.42
N PRO A 50 7.97 -6.86 -22.92
CA PRO A 50 8.33 -8.28 -23.10
C PRO A 50 7.34 -9.25 -22.45
N CYS A 51 6.51 -8.79 -21.50
CA CYS A 51 5.45 -9.58 -20.89
C CYS A 51 4.10 -9.47 -21.62
N ALA A 52 3.94 -8.53 -22.56
CA ALA A 52 2.65 -8.24 -23.19
C ALA A 52 2.10 -9.44 -23.96
N GLY A 53 2.92 -10.13 -24.76
CA GLY A 53 2.51 -11.34 -25.48
C GLY A 53 1.95 -12.42 -24.55
N PRO A 54 2.74 -12.89 -23.56
CA PRO A 54 2.27 -13.88 -22.58
C PRO A 54 1.11 -13.40 -21.70
N ALA A 55 1.01 -12.10 -21.40
CA ALA A 55 -0.09 -11.56 -20.61
C ALA A 55 -1.41 -11.55 -21.39
N LEU A 56 -1.37 -11.21 -22.69
CA LEU A 56 -2.54 -11.08 -23.56
C LEU A 56 -2.99 -12.44 -24.10
N PHE A 57 -2.08 -13.17 -24.74
CA PHE A 57 -2.39 -14.40 -25.47
C PHE A 57 -2.06 -15.66 -24.69
N GLY A 58 -1.34 -15.54 -23.57
CA GLY A 58 -0.70 -16.69 -22.93
C GLY A 58 0.52 -17.16 -23.74
N GLY A 59 1.23 -18.16 -23.22
CA GLY A 59 2.36 -18.78 -23.91
C GLY A 59 3.71 -18.64 -23.19
N PRO A 60 4.82 -18.89 -23.90
CA PRO A 60 6.14 -18.95 -23.29
C PRO A 60 6.58 -17.59 -22.75
N VAL A 61 7.01 -17.57 -21.49
CA VAL A 61 7.45 -16.35 -20.80
C VAL A 61 8.94 -16.11 -21.07
N PRO A 62 9.35 -14.98 -21.69
CA PRO A 62 10.75 -14.69 -21.90
C PRO A 62 11.44 -14.32 -20.57
N ALA A 63 12.71 -14.67 -20.42
CA ALA A 63 13.49 -14.33 -19.21
C ALA A 63 13.54 -12.82 -18.95
N ALA A 64 13.58 -12.01 -20.01
CA ALA A 64 13.52 -10.54 -19.94
C ALA A 64 12.22 -10.03 -19.29
N CYS A 65 11.09 -10.71 -19.53
CA CYS A 65 9.84 -10.38 -18.85
C CYS A 65 9.97 -10.58 -17.34
N CYS A 66 10.49 -11.72 -16.90
CA CYS A 66 10.67 -11.98 -15.47
C CYS A 66 11.64 -11.00 -14.82
N ALA A 67 12.74 -10.64 -15.49
CA ALA A 67 13.69 -9.64 -14.99
C ALA A 67 13.01 -8.29 -14.75
N GLN A 68 12.21 -7.84 -15.72
CA GLN A 68 11.54 -6.54 -15.62
C GLN A 68 10.35 -6.53 -14.67
N LEU A 69 9.64 -7.65 -14.55
CA LEU A 69 8.58 -7.83 -13.55
C LEU A 69 9.15 -7.77 -12.13
N ARG A 70 10.36 -8.29 -11.89
CA ARG A 70 11.08 -8.13 -10.60
C ARG A 70 11.53 -6.71 -10.37
N ALA A 71 12.13 -6.08 -11.38
CA ALA A 71 12.60 -4.69 -11.28
C ALA A 71 11.45 -3.72 -10.95
N GLN A 72 10.24 -4.01 -11.43
CA GLN A 72 9.05 -3.19 -11.19
C GLN A 72 8.14 -3.74 -10.08
N ALA A 73 8.64 -4.61 -9.20
CA ALA A 73 7.84 -5.21 -8.13
C ALA A 73 7.09 -4.17 -7.28
N GLY A 74 7.74 -3.05 -6.94
CA GLY A 74 7.14 -1.93 -6.19
C GLY A 74 6.01 -1.21 -6.92
N CYS A 75 5.96 -1.29 -8.26
CA CYS A 75 4.95 -0.65 -9.10
C CYS A 75 3.76 -1.56 -9.41
N LEU A 76 3.86 -2.87 -9.15
CA LEU A 76 2.82 -3.83 -9.53
C LEU A 76 1.46 -3.50 -8.89
N CYS A 77 1.44 -2.96 -7.68
CA CYS A 77 0.20 -2.53 -7.05
C CYS A 77 -0.41 -1.28 -7.66
N ALA A 78 0.41 -0.34 -8.10
CA ALA A 78 -0.07 0.81 -8.86
C ALA A 78 -0.70 0.35 -10.18
N TYR A 79 -0.08 -0.61 -10.87
CA TYR A 79 -0.65 -1.22 -12.08
C TYR A 79 -1.92 -2.01 -11.80
N ALA A 80 -1.99 -2.75 -10.69
CA ALA A 80 -3.17 -3.52 -10.29
C ALA A 80 -4.38 -2.63 -10.00
N ARG A 81 -4.15 -1.43 -9.44
CA ARG A 81 -5.19 -0.45 -9.12
C ARG A 81 -5.60 0.41 -10.32
N SER A 82 -4.73 0.55 -11.31
CA SER A 82 -5.05 1.33 -12.51
C SER A 82 -6.22 0.69 -13.28
N PRO A 83 -7.23 1.47 -13.71
CA PRO A 83 -8.34 0.94 -14.50
C PRO A 83 -7.87 0.38 -15.86
N ASN A 84 -6.77 0.89 -16.39
CA ASN A 84 -6.23 0.46 -17.69
C ASN A 84 -5.43 -0.84 -17.59
N TYR A 85 -4.73 -1.07 -16.48
CA TYR A 85 -3.79 -2.19 -16.33
C TYR A 85 -4.25 -3.27 -15.35
N GLY A 86 -5.18 -2.93 -14.46
CA GLY A 86 -5.57 -3.79 -13.34
C GLY A 86 -6.29 -5.06 -13.75
N SER A 87 -7.02 -5.04 -14.88
CA SER A 87 -7.63 -6.25 -15.46
C SER A 87 -6.57 -7.23 -15.95
N TYR A 88 -5.50 -6.74 -16.60
CA TYR A 88 -4.39 -7.56 -17.07
C TYR A 88 -3.60 -8.16 -15.90
N ILE A 89 -3.27 -7.36 -14.88
CA ILE A 89 -2.55 -7.83 -13.68
C ILE A 89 -3.36 -8.91 -12.95
N ARG A 90 -4.69 -8.79 -12.87
CA ARG A 90 -5.56 -9.76 -12.16
C ARG A 90 -5.96 -10.97 -13.01
N SER A 91 -5.63 -10.97 -14.30
CA SER A 91 -5.98 -12.04 -15.24
C SER A 91 -5.33 -13.39 -14.89
N PRO A 92 -5.90 -14.53 -15.32
CA PRO A 92 -5.28 -15.83 -15.14
C PRO A 92 -3.90 -15.94 -15.84
N ASN A 93 -3.70 -15.24 -16.95
CA ASN A 93 -2.43 -15.21 -17.66
C ASN A 93 -1.34 -14.50 -16.85
N ALA A 94 -1.67 -13.39 -16.19
CA ALA A 94 -0.75 -12.73 -15.27
C ALA A 94 -0.40 -13.64 -14.08
N ARG A 95 -1.36 -14.35 -13.50
CA ARG A 95 -1.06 -15.33 -12.43
C ARG A 95 -0.07 -16.40 -12.88
N ARG A 96 -0.23 -16.90 -14.11
CA ARG A 96 0.74 -17.85 -14.72
C ARG A 96 2.11 -17.21 -14.90
N LEU A 97 2.18 -15.96 -15.37
CA LEU A 97 3.42 -15.19 -15.47
C LEU A 97 4.15 -15.09 -14.13
N PHE A 98 3.45 -14.70 -13.07
CA PHE A 98 4.02 -14.66 -11.71
C PHE A 98 4.52 -16.03 -11.26
N ALA A 99 3.76 -17.10 -11.50
CA ALA A 99 4.17 -18.46 -11.17
C ALA A 99 5.43 -18.92 -11.93
N VAL A 100 5.48 -18.71 -13.25
CA VAL A 100 6.64 -19.06 -14.09
C VAL A 100 7.87 -18.25 -13.68
N CYS A 101 7.70 -16.97 -13.40
CA CYS A 101 8.76 -16.09 -12.92
C CYS A 101 9.11 -16.31 -11.43
N ARG A 102 8.45 -17.24 -10.72
CA ARG A 102 8.63 -17.47 -9.28
C ARG A 102 8.52 -16.18 -8.45
N LEU A 103 7.54 -15.36 -8.79
CA LEU A 103 7.23 -14.11 -8.09
C LEU A 103 5.92 -14.25 -7.34
N PRO A 104 5.84 -13.75 -6.09
CA PRO A 104 4.58 -13.72 -5.38
C PRO A 104 3.61 -12.76 -6.08
N MET A 105 2.33 -13.13 -6.08
CA MET A 105 1.28 -12.23 -6.54
C MET A 105 1.21 -11.01 -5.60
N PRO A 106 1.24 -9.77 -6.10
CA PRO A 106 1.17 -8.59 -5.26
C PRO A 106 -0.18 -8.53 -4.52
N ARG A 107 -0.12 -8.45 -3.19
CA ARG A 107 -1.29 -8.16 -2.34
C ARG A 107 -1.34 -6.67 -2.13
N CYS A 108 -2.25 -6.01 -2.84
CA CYS A 108 -2.38 -4.57 -2.80
C CYS A 108 -3.50 -4.22 -1.81
N PRO A 109 -3.27 -3.31 -0.85
CA PRO A 109 -4.32 -2.82 0.02
C PRO A 109 -5.38 -2.02 -0.73
#